data_AF-A0A7V1FUE0-F1
#
_entry.id   AF-A0A7V1FUE0-F1
#
_cell.length_a   1.000
_cell.length_b   1.000
_cell.length_c   1.000
_cell.angle_alpha   90.00
_cell.angle_beta   90.00
_cell.angle_gamma   90.00
#
_symmetry.space_group_name_H-M   'P 1'
#
loop_
_entity.id
_entity.type
_entity.pdbx_description
1 polymer ?
#
loop_
_entity_poly.entity_id
_entity_poly.type
_entity_poly.pdbx_seq_one_letter_code
_entity_poly.pdbx_strand_id
1 'polypeptide(L)'
;MLNAQNPGSRLNSINAMNSEKTFKFDSDVKSALITVVMTDKNPGVRREALKVLKKLPFDDRIKLAFLYVLTNDSVSGLRIEAINALADAANNGNKLNDSEVDLFKNKLRMDDNNYIRYKSKTILQEYN
;
A
#
# COMPACT_ATOMS: atom_id res chain seq x y z
N MET A 1 -8.37 22.43 19.77
CA MET A 1 -8.37 22.47 18.29
C MET A 1 -7.62 21.25 17.77
N LEU A 2 -8.33 20.26 17.23
CA LEU A 2 -7.73 19.09 16.57
C LEU A 2 -7.13 19.56 15.25
N ASN A 3 -5.86 19.96 15.28
CA ASN A 3 -5.21 20.48 14.10
C ASN A 3 -4.83 19.31 13.20
N ALA A 4 -5.53 19.12 12.08
CA ALA A 4 -5.26 18.07 11.09
C ALA A 4 -3.81 18.11 10.55
N GLN A 5 -3.08 19.21 10.80
CA GLN A 5 -1.65 19.33 10.53
C GLN A 5 -0.76 18.49 11.46
N ASN A 6 -1.21 18.14 12.66
CA ASN A 6 -0.43 17.32 13.59
C ASN A 6 -0.52 15.82 13.21
N PRO A 7 0.61 15.14 12.95
CA PRO A 7 0.64 13.70 12.67
C PRO A 7 -0.06 12.84 13.73
N GLY A 8 0.01 13.21 15.00
CA GLY A 8 -0.65 12.49 16.09
C GLY A 8 -2.18 12.52 15.99
N SER A 9 -2.77 13.66 15.61
CA SER A 9 -4.22 13.74 15.41
C SER A 9 -4.66 12.88 14.22
N ARG A 10 -3.91 12.91 13.11
CA ARG A 10 -4.19 12.06 11.94
C ARG A 10 -4.02 10.58 12.26
N LEU A 11 -2.97 10.22 12.98
CA LEU A 11 -2.72 8.85 13.43
C LEU A 11 -3.87 8.34 14.31
N ASN A 12 -4.32 9.15 15.26
CA ASN A 12 -5.45 8.81 16.13
C ASN A 12 -6.75 8.61 15.32
N SER A 13 -7.02 9.45 14.34
CA SER A 13 -8.18 9.29 13.45
C SER A 13 -8.13 7.97 12.67
N ILE A 14 -6.98 7.62 12.10
CA ILE A 14 -6.81 6.36 11.36
C ILE A 14 -6.91 5.15 12.30
N ASN A 15 -6.34 5.24 13.50
CA ASN A 15 -6.44 4.17 14.50
C ASN A 15 -7.90 3.93 14.92
N ALA A 16 -8.67 4.99 15.12
CA ALA A 16 -10.10 4.89 15.41
C ALA A 16 -10.86 4.17 14.26
N MET A 17 -10.59 4.54 13.00
CA MET A 17 -11.15 3.84 11.83
C MET A 17 -10.77 2.35 11.82
N ASN A 18 -9.54 2.03 12.23
CA ASN A 18 -9.02 0.66 12.22
C ASN A 18 -9.63 -0.23 13.32
N SER A 19 -10.05 0.36 14.44
CA SER A 19 -10.67 -0.34 15.58
C SER A 19 -12.17 -0.58 15.42
N GLU A 20 -12.85 0.21 14.60
CA GLU A 20 -14.30 0.11 14.41
C GLU A 20 -14.68 -1.06 13.49
N LYS A 21 -15.46 -2.02 14.01
CA LYS A 21 -15.89 -3.21 13.26
C LYS A 21 -16.96 -2.92 12.20
N THR A 22 -17.68 -1.81 12.34
CA THR A 22 -18.86 -1.45 11.54
C THR A 22 -18.62 -0.26 10.63
N PHE A 23 -17.39 0.24 10.54
CA PHE A 23 -17.08 1.40 9.72
C PHE A 23 -17.36 1.10 8.24
N LYS A 24 -18.36 1.78 7.66
CA LYS A 24 -18.64 1.70 6.23
C LYS A 24 -17.63 2.57 5.49
N PHE A 25 -16.70 1.93 4.80
CA PHE A 25 -15.76 2.60 3.92
C PHE A 25 -16.45 2.91 2.59
N ASP A 26 -17.02 4.11 2.48
CA ASP A 26 -17.52 4.62 1.22
C ASP A 26 -16.37 5.05 0.28
N SER A 27 -16.72 5.54 -0.91
CA SER A 27 -15.75 5.99 -1.91
C SER A 27 -14.86 7.12 -1.42
N ASP A 28 -15.36 7.99 -0.54
CA ASP A 28 -14.68 9.21 -0.12
C ASP A 28 -13.65 8.88 0.96
N VAL A 29 -14.01 8.02 1.91
CA VAL A 29 -13.07 7.48 2.89
C VAL A 29 -11.94 6.71 2.20
N LYS A 30 -12.26 5.87 1.20
CA LYS A 30 -11.24 5.17 0.42
C LYS A 30 -10.30 6.16 -0.28
N SER A 31 -10.84 7.21 -0.89
CA SER A 31 -10.06 8.26 -1.56
C SER A 31 -9.14 9.02 -0.59
N ALA A 32 -9.64 9.34 0.60
CA ALA A 32 -8.87 9.98 1.65
C ALA A 32 -7.73 9.08 2.13
N LEU A 33 -7.99 7.80 2.39
CA LEU A 33 -6.98 6.83 2.81
C LEU A 33 -5.88 6.66 1.74
N ILE A 34 -6.25 6.53 0.47
CA ILE A 34 -5.29 6.47 -0.65
C ILE A 34 -4.41 7.72 -0.65
N THR A 35 -5.01 8.91 -0.50
CA THR A 35 -4.26 10.17 -0.44
C THR A 35 -3.26 10.17 0.71
N VAL A 36 -3.66 9.74 1.91
CA VAL A 36 -2.78 9.66 3.08
C VAL A 36 -1.63 8.68 2.83
N VAL A 37 -1.92 7.48 2.30
CA VAL A 37 -0.91 6.47 1.96
C VAL A 37 0.13 7.02 0.98
N MET A 38 -0.28 7.82 0.01
CA MET A 38 0.63 8.31 -1.04
C MET A 38 1.38 9.58 -0.65
N THR A 39 0.83 10.42 0.23
CA THR A 39 1.29 11.81 0.38
C THR A 39 1.63 12.25 1.81
N ASP A 40 1.23 11.50 2.85
CA ASP A 40 1.52 11.95 4.22
C ASP A 40 3.03 11.93 4.49
N LYS A 41 3.55 13.03 5.04
CA LYS A 41 4.97 13.18 5.34
C LYS A 41 5.43 12.24 6.45
N ASN A 42 4.53 11.86 7.36
CA ASN A 42 4.87 11.01 8.49
C ASN A 42 4.71 9.52 8.13
N PRO A 43 5.79 8.70 8.20
CA PRO A 43 5.72 7.29 7.83
C PRO A 43 4.84 6.45 8.76
N GLY A 44 4.67 6.85 10.03
CA GLY A 44 3.74 6.18 10.95
C GLY A 44 2.29 6.37 10.54
N VAL A 45 1.93 7.57 10.08
CA VAL A 45 0.58 7.84 9.55
C VAL A 45 0.32 7.05 8.27
N ARG A 46 1.29 7.02 7.34
CA ARG A 46 1.21 6.19 6.12
C ARG A 46 1.05 4.71 6.45
N ARG A 47 1.79 4.21 7.43
CA ARG A 47 1.72 2.82 7.89
C ARG A 47 0.32 2.43 8.36
N GLU A 48 -0.27 3.22 9.25
CA GLU A 48 -1.61 2.90 9.74
C GLU A 48 -2.65 3.03 8.63
N ALA A 49 -2.50 4.00 7.72
CA ALA A 49 -3.39 4.11 6.56
C ALA A 49 -3.28 2.88 5.64
N LEU A 50 -2.08 2.36 5.40
CA LEU A 50 -1.85 1.12 4.64
C LEU A 50 -2.54 -0.08 5.29
N LYS A 51 -2.46 -0.22 6.61
CA LYS A 51 -3.15 -1.30 7.33
C LYS A 51 -4.66 -1.24 7.17
N VAL A 52 -5.25 -0.04 7.20
CA VAL A 52 -6.69 0.14 6.94
C VAL A 52 -7.02 -0.18 5.49
N LEU A 53 -6.21 0.32 4.54
CA LEU A 53 -6.42 0.11 3.11
C LEU A 53 -6.44 -1.39 2.73
N LYS A 54 -5.59 -2.20 3.37
CA LYS A 54 -5.54 -3.67 3.19
C LYS A 54 -6.81 -4.41 3.62
N LYS A 55 -7.67 -3.80 4.44
CA LYS A 55 -8.95 -4.39 4.87
C LYS A 55 -10.09 -4.11 3.89
N LEU A 56 -9.88 -3.21 2.93
CA LEU A 56 -10.90 -2.85 1.95
C LEU A 56 -10.90 -3.87 0.81
N PRO A 57 -12.04 -4.08 0.12
CA PRO A 57 -12.10 -4.88 -1.08
C PRO A 57 -11.09 -4.37 -2.11
N PHE A 58 -10.21 -5.26 -2.56
CA PHE A 58 -9.16 -4.94 -3.52
C PHE A 58 -9.78 -4.50 -4.84
N ASP A 59 -9.30 -3.38 -5.38
CA ASP A 59 -9.68 -2.83 -6.68
C ASP A 59 -8.48 -2.13 -7.32
N ASP A 60 -8.63 -1.64 -8.56
CA ASP A 60 -7.55 -0.98 -9.28
C ASP A 60 -7.00 0.27 -8.58
N ARG A 61 -7.85 1.01 -7.83
CA ARG A 61 -7.39 2.19 -7.10
C ARG A 61 -6.49 1.80 -5.93
N ILE A 62 -6.85 0.73 -5.23
CA ILE A 62 -6.03 0.16 -4.15
C ILE A 62 -4.73 -0.46 -4.70
N LYS A 63 -4.81 -1.17 -5.83
CA LYS A 63 -3.63 -1.70 -6.54
C LYS A 63 -2.64 -0.58 -6.87
N LEU A 64 -3.12 0.51 -7.48
CA LEU A 64 -2.30 1.68 -7.81
C LEU A 64 -1.68 2.33 -6.57
N ALA A 65 -2.41 2.41 -5.45
CA ALA A 65 -1.86 2.93 -4.21
C ALA A 65 -0.71 2.07 -3.67
N PHE A 66 -0.84 0.73 -3.69
CA PHE A 66 0.25 -0.16 -3.27
C PHE A 66 1.44 -0.12 -4.23
N LEU A 67 1.21 -0.07 -5.55
CA LEU A 67 2.28 0.09 -6.54
C LEU A 67 3.02 1.42 -6.34
N TYR A 68 2.30 2.49 -6.01
CA TYR A 68 2.90 3.79 -5.70
C TYR A 68 3.80 3.70 -4.46
N VAL A 69 3.35 3.08 -3.37
CA VAL A 69 4.15 2.91 -2.16
C VAL A 69 5.39 2.05 -2.43
N LEU A 70 5.22 0.91 -3.10
CA LEU A 70 6.33 0.04 -3.51
C LEU A 70 7.36 0.80 -4.36
N THR A 71 6.91 1.77 -5.16
CA THR A 71 7.79 2.53 -6.04
C THR A 71 8.50 3.67 -5.33
N ASN A 72 7.78 4.43 -4.50
CA ASN A 72 8.18 5.77 -4.09
C ASN A 72 8.46 5.92 -2.58
N ASP A 73 8.05 4.97 -1.74
CA ASP A 73 8.23 5.14 -0.29
C ASP A 73 9.70 4.94 0.11
N SER A 74 10.28 5.93 0.78
CA SER A 74 11.65 5.86 1.28
C SER A 74 11.82 4.86 2.42
N VAL A 75 10.74 4.49 3.10
CA VAL A 75 10.77 3.52 4.21
C VAL A 75 10.54 2.12 3.66
N SER A 76 11.59 1.30 3.68
CA SER A 76 11.55 -0.09 3.19
C SER A 76 10.45 -0.94 3.84
N GLY A 77 10.15 -0.72 5.13
CA GLY A 77 9.04 -1.38 5.82
C GLY A 77 7.68 -1.16 5.16
N LEU A 78 7.41 0.05 4.64
CA LEU A 78 6.15 0.36 3.95
C LEU A 78 6.13 -0.27 2.55
N ARG A 79 7.27 -0.26 1.85
CA ARG A 79 7.40 -0.98 0.58
C ARG A 79 7.19 -2.49 0.74
N ILE A 80 7.69 -3.08 1.84
CA ILE A 80 7.45 -4.49 2.20
C ILE A 80 5.96 -4.74 2.45
N GLU A 81 5.28 -3.88 3.19
CA GLU A 81 3.83 -4.01 3.42
C GLU A 81 3.04 -3.96 2.10
N ALA A 82 3.42 -3.08 1.17
CA ALA A 82 2.80 -2.95 -0.14
C ALA A 82 3.03 -4.16 -1.06
N ILE A 83 4.27 -4.65 -1.19
CA ILE A 83 4.56 -5.81 -2.04
C ILE A 83 3.89 -7.08 -1.53
N ASN A 84 3.72 -7.22 -0.22
CA ASN A 84 2.97 -8.34 0.35
C ASN A 84 1.49 -8.27 -0.01
N ALA A 85 0.87 -7.10 0.07
CA ALA A 85 -0.52 -6.92 -0.35
C ALA A 85 -0.72 -7.20 -1.86
N LEU A 86 0.23 -6.78 -2.70
CA LEU A 86 0.22 -7.08 -4.14
C LEU A 86 0.41 -8.58 -4.43
N ALA A 87 1.30 -9.26 -3.69
CA ALA A 87 1.47 -10.71 -3.81
C ALA A 87 0.20 -11.46 -3.41
N ASP A 88 -0.43 -11.06 -2.31
CA ASP A 88 -1.69 -11.65 -1.86
C ASP A 88 -2.81 -11.43 -2.89
N ALA A 89 -2.87 -10.25 -3.51
CA ALA A 89 -3.82 -9.98 -4.60
C ALA A 89 -3.57 -10.86 -5.83
N ALA A 90 -2.30 -11.05 -6.23
CA ALA A 90 -1.91 -11.94 -7.33
C ALA A 90 -2.33 -13.39 -7.07
N ASN A 91 -2.06 -13.91 -5.86
CA ASN A 91 -2.52 -15.24 -5.44
C ASN A 91 -4.05 -15.39 -5.48
N ASN A 92 -4.78 -14.29 -5.33
CA ASN A 92 -6.25 -14.24 -5.43
C ASN A 92 -6.75 -13.98 -6.87
N GLY A 93 -5.89 -14.12 -7.89
CA GLY A 93 -6.25 -14.03 -9.29
C GLY A 93 -6.17 -12.63 -9.91
N ASN A 94 -5.69 -11.61 -9.18
CA ASN A 94 -5.48 -10.28 -9.75
C ASN A 94 -4.21 -10.29 -10.61
N LYS A 95 -4.37 -10.10 -11.92
CA LYS A 95 -3.24 -10.11 -12.85
C LYS A 95 -2.56 -8.74 -12.96
N LEU A 96 -1.26 -8.79 -13.18
CA LEU A 96 -0.46 -7.65 -13.58
C LEU A 96 -0.65 -7.40 -15.08
N ASN A 97 -0.68 -6.13 -15.46
CA ASN A 97 -0.48 -5.73 -16.85
C ASN A 97 1.03 -5.60 -17.18
N ASP A 98 1.35 -5.40 -18.46
CA ASP A 98 2.75 -5.33 -18.93
C ASP A 98 3.58 -4.25 -18.22
N SER A 99 3.00 -3.07 -17.98
CA SER A 99 3.70 -1.99 -17.27
C SER A 99 3.98 -2.32 -15.81
N GLU A 100 3.07 -3.05 -15.16
CA GLU A 100 3.22 -3.53 -13.79
C GLU A 100 4.28 -4.64 -13.73
N VAL A 101 4.29 -5.55 -14.71
CA VAL A 101 5.35 -6.58 -14.85
C VAL A 101 6.73 -5.92 -14.98
N ASP A 102 6.86 -4.88 -15.79
CA ASP A 102 8.13 -4.17 -15.95
C ASP A 102 8.56 -3.41 -14.68
N LEU A 103 7.59 -2.86 -13.93
CA LEU A 103 7.86 -2.31 -12.59
C LEU A 103 8.43 -3.38 -11.65
N PHE A 104 7.84 -4.58 -11.61
CA PHE A 104 8.36 -5.67 -10.78
C PHE A 104 9.75 -6.16 -11.24
N LYS A 105 10.03 -6.19 -12.55
CA LYS A 105 11.39 -6.47 -13.07
C LYS A 105 12.38 -5.41 -12.62
N ASN A 106 11.98 -4.13 -12.59
CA ASN A 106 12.81 -3.06 -12.06
C ASN A 106 13.07 -3.25 -10.56
N LYS A 107 12.03 -3.56 -9.76
CA LYS A 107 12.16 -3.81 -8.32
C LYS A 107 13.04 -5.01 -8.01
N LEU A 108 12.93 -6.09 -8.78
CA LEU A 108 13.83 -7.25 -8.70
C LEU A 108 15.31 -6.88 -8.90
N ARG A 109 15.61 -5.94 -9.80
CA ARG A 109 17.00 -5.57 -10.13
C ARG A 109 17.55 -4.48 -9.22
N MET A 110 16.72 -3.51 -8.83
CA MET A 110 17.18 -2.21 -8.34
C MET A 110 16.77 -1.89 -6.90
N ASP A 111 15.78 -2.57 -6.31
CA ASP A 111 15.38 -2.23 -4.93
C ASP A 111 16.51 -2.55 -3.95
N ASP A 112 16.79 -1.63 -3.02
CA ASP A 112 17.85 -1.79 -2.02
C ASP A 112 17.53 -2.91 -1.01
N ASN A 113 16.27 -3.30 -0.89
CA ASN A 113 15.82 -4.28 0.07
C ASN A 113 15.75 -5.69 -0.55
N ASN A 114 16.55 -6.61 -0.01
CA ASN A 114 16.64 -7.99 -0.48
C ASN A 114 15.29 -8.74 -0.48
N TYR A 115 14.43 -8.47 0.51
CA TYR A 115 13.11 -9.12 0.60
C TYR A 115 12.22 -8.67 -0.57
N ILE A 116 12.25 -7.40 -0.91
CA ILE A 116 11.47 -6.85 -2.05
C ILE A 116 11.96 -7.47 -3.35
N ARG A 117 13.27 -7.59 -3.54
CA ARG A 117 13.83 -8.26 -4.73
C ARG A 117 13.36 -9.71 -4.81
N TYR A 118 13.48 -10.46 -3.72
CA TYR A 118 13.03 -11.85 -3.64
C TYR A 118 11.54 -11.98 -3.95
N LYS A 119 10.68 -11.19 -3.30
CA LYS A 119 9.24 -11.24 -3.49
C LYS A 119 8.82 -10.83 -4.91
N SER A 120 9.52 -9.87 -5.51
CA SER A 120 9.32 -9.48 -6.93
C SER A 120 9.61 -10.66 -7.86
N LYS A 121 10.69 -11.42 -7.60
CA LYS A 121 10.99 -12.65 -8.35
C LYS A 121 9.84 -13.64 -8.27
N THR A 122 9.30 -13.88 -7.07
CA THR A 122 8.19 -14.83 -6.85
C THR A 122 6.96 -14.43 -7.64
N ILE A 123 6.54 -13.16 -7.58
CA ILE A 123 5.38 -12.68 -8.33
C ILE A 123 5.59 -12.84 -9.84
N LEU A 124 6.80 -12.54 -10.34
CA LEU A 124 7.13 -12.65 -11.76
C LEU A 124 7.16 -14.09 -12.29
N GLN A 125 7.22 -15.12 -11.42
CA GLN A 125 7.23 -16.52 -11.88
C GLN A 125 5.96 -16.90 -12.65
N GLU A 126 4.84 -16.23 -12.39
CA GLU A 126 3.57 -16.44 -13.10
C GLU A 126 3.52 -15.80 -14.50
N TYR A 127 4.54 -15.02 -14.86
CA TYR A 127 4.63 -14.23 -16.09
C TYR A 127 5.83 -14.63 -16.98
N ASN A 128 6.49 -15.74 -16.67
CA ASN A 128 7.59 -16.32 -17.47
C ASN A 128 7.14 -17.59 -18.19
#